data_AF-A0A6G2BZV7-F1
#
_entry.id   AF-A0A6G2BZV7-F1
#
_cell.length_a   1.000
_cell.length_b   1.000
_cell.length_c   1.000
_cell.angle_alpha   90.00
_cell.angle_beta   90.00
_cell.angle_gamma   90.00
#
_symmetry.space_group_name_H-M   'P 1'
#
loop_
_entity.id
_entity.type
_entity.pdbx_description
1 polymer ?
#
loop_
_entity_poly.entity_id
_entity_poly.type
_entity_poly.pdbx_seq_one_letter_code
_entity_poly.pdbx_strand_id
1 'polypeptide(L)'
;TLHRLIKAGDLSTCSGERNAKMVDTSELLRVFGPFEQPKGEHHSGQVSEQRDTASADQSEQVIRHLKQEIEHLNTLLLSKDSHIDSLKQAMLLLENHQAKLTESPAPWWKFWKKS
;
A
#
# COMPACT_ATOMS: atom_id res chain seq x y z
N THR A 1 9.20 -16.25 -43.00
CA THR A 1 9.51 -15.22 -41.99
C THR A 1 9.55 -13.86 -42.68
N LEU A 2 9.29 -12.75 -41.98
CA LEU A 2 9.35 -11.40 -42.55
C LEU A 2 10.71 -11.12 -43.20
N HIS A 3 11.80 -11.58 -42.59
CA HIS A 3 13.16 -11.49 -43.14
C HIS A 3 13.31 -12.11 -44.54
N ARG A 4 12.63 -13.24 -44.84
CA ARG A 4 12.65 -13.86 -46.17
C ARG A 4 11.98 -12.97 -47.23
N LEU A 5 10.87 -12.33 -46.88
CA LEU A 5 10.12 -11.46 -47.80
C LEU A 5 10.87 -10.16 -48.09
N ILE A 6 11.53 -9.60 -47.07
CA ILE A 6 12.44 -8.46 -47.24
C ILE A 6 13.58 -8.83 -48.18
N LYS A 7 14.19 -10.01 -47.98
CA LYS A 7 15.29 -10.49 -48.84
C LYS A 7 14.85 -10.79 -50.27
N ALA A 8 13.62 -11.24 -50.47
CA ALA A 8 13.04 -11.52 -51.78
C ALA A 8 12.62 -10.25 -52.54
N GLY A 9 12.52 -9.11 -51.84
CA GLY A 9 12.03 -7.84 -52.41
C GLY A 9 10.52 -7.66 -52.37
N ASP A 10 9.79 -8.63 -51.80
CA ASP A 10 8.32 -8.61 -51.72
C ASP A 10 7.82 -7.59 -50.67
N LEU A 11 8.63 -7.34 -49.63
CA LEU A 11 8.32 -6.44 -48.53
C LEU A 11 9.42 -5.36 -48.40
N SER A 12 9.03 -4.09 -48.51
CA SER A 12 9.97 -2.98 -48.41
C SER A 12 10.24 -2.57 -46.96
N THR A 13 11.42 -1.98 -46.71
CA THR A 13 11.81 -1.43 -45.41
C THR A 13 12.21 0.04 -45.54
N CYS A 14 11.88 0.84 -44.53
CA CYS A 14 12.32 2.22 -44.36
C CYS A 14 13.35 2.34 -43.21
N SER A 15 14.02 3.50 -43.12
CA SER A 15 14.97 3.79 -42.04
C SER A 15 14.25 4.51 -40.90
N GLY A 16 14.28 3.92 -39.72
CA GLY A 16 13.76 4.48 -38.47
C GLY A 16 14.80 5.23 -37.66
N GLU A 17 14.45 5.53 -36.40
CA GLU A 17 15.39 6.13 -35.46
C GLU A 17 16.67 5.29 -35.32
N ARG A 18 17.83 5.97 -35.27
CA ARG A 18 19.16 5.35 -35.25
C ARG A 18 19.40 4.36 -36.40
N ASN A 19 18.85 4.63 -37.59
CA ASN A 19 19.02 3.80 -38.78
C ASN A 19 18.53 2.35 -38.64
N ALA A 20 17.55 2.12 -37.75
CA ALA A 20 16.91 0.82 -37.64
C ALA A 20 16.09 0.51 -38.90
N LYS A 21 16.17 -0.71 -39.45
CA LYS A 21 15.30 -1.13 -40.54
C LYS A 21 13.89 -1.34 -39.99
N MET A 22 12.94 -0.54 -40.46
CA MET A 22 11.52 -0.62 -40.10
C MET A 22 10.69 -1.03 -41.31
N VAL A 23 9.52 -1.60 -41.08
CA VAL A 23 8.52 -1.87 -42.13
C VAL A 23 7.31 -1.01 -41.81
N ASP A 24 6.85 -0.23 -42.80
CA ASP A 24 5.67 0.60 -42.63
C ASP A 24 4.40 -0.26 -42.54
N THR A 25 3.40 0.21 -41.79
CA THR A 25 2.11 -0.47 -41.70
C THR A 25 1.40 -0.59 -43.06
N SER A 26 1.57 0.39 -43.96
CA SER A 26 1.06 0.35 -45.32
C SER A 26 1.69 -0.78 -46.15
N GLU A 27 2.97 -1.08 -45.95
CA GLU A 27 3.65 -2.20 -46.61
C GLU A 27 3.13 -3.55 -46.11
N LEU A 28 2.84 -3.66 -44.81
CA LEU A 28 2.20 -4.85 -44.26
C LEU A 28 0.80 -5.05 -44.85
N LEU A 29 0.00 -3.99 -44.91
CA LEU A 29 -1.35 -4.03 -45.48
C LEU A 29 -1.33 -4.35 -46.97
N ARG A 30 -0.36 -3.83 -47.73
CA ARG A 30 -0.20 -4.12 -49.16
C ARG A 30 0.13 -5.59 -49.42
N VAL A 31 1.00 -6.17 -48.60
CA VAL A 31 1.51 -7.55 -48.81
C VAL A 31 0.57 -8.60 -48.22
N PHE A 32 -0.05 -8.32 -47.07
CA PHE A 32 -0.86 -9.31 -46.33
C PHE A 32 -2.37 -8.99 -46.34
N GLY A 33 -2.77 -7.84 -46.85
CA GLY A 33 -4.15 -7.37 -46.80
C GLY A 33 -4.53 -6.73 -45.46
N PRO A 34 -5.79 -6.30 -45.30
CA PRO A 34 -6.30 -5.74 -44.07
C PRO A 34 -6.22 -6.74 -42.91
N PHE A 35 -5.98 -6.23 -41.70
CA PHE A 35 -6.08 -7.04 -40.50
C PHE A 35 -7.56 -7.30 -40.20
N GLU A 36 -8.08 -8.45 -40.61
CA GLU A 36 -9.39 -8.90 -40.18
C GLU A 36 -9.28 -9.42 -38.73
N GLN A 37 -10.06 -8.84 -37.82
CA GLN A 37 -10.22 -9.41 -36.51
C GLN A 37 -11.14 -10.63 -36.64
N PRO A 38 -10.67 -11.87 -36.37
CA PRO A 38 -11.54 -13.02 -36.40
C PRO A 38 -12.64 -12.81 -35.36
N LYS A 39 -13.89 -12.73 -35.84
CA LYS A 39 -15.09 -12.78 -35.01
C LYS A 39 -15.28 -14.22 -34.54
N GLY A 40 -14.45 -14.67 -33.61
CA GLY A 40 -14.52 -16.03 -33.08
C GLY A 40 -13.15 -16.56 -32.74
N GLU A 41 -12.98 -16.83 -31.45
CA GLU A 41 -11.92 -17.66 -30.88
C GLU A 41 -10.51 -17.10 -31.05
N HIS A 42 -10.13 -16.27 -30.07
CA HIS A 42 -8.75 -16.18 -29.61
C HIS A 42 -8.23 -17.60 -29.30
N HIS A 43 -7.68 -18.29 -30.30
CA HIS A 43 -6.61 -19.26 -30.07
C HIS A 43 -5.40 -18.44 -29.58
N SER A 44 -5.45 -18.18 -28.29
CA SER A 44 -4.35 -17.71 -27.48
C SER A 44 -3.19 -18.69 -27.67
N GLY A 45 -2.32 -18.41 -28.63
CA GLY A 45 -0.90 -18.66 -28.45
C GLY A 45 -0.42 -17.74 -27.33
N GLN A 46 -0.92 -17.97 -26.11
CA GLN A 46 -0.52 -17.28 -24.89
C GLN A 46 0.95 -17.63 -24.73
N VAL A 47 1.81 -16.72 -25.17
CA VAL A 47 3.17 -16.65 -24.63
C VAL A 47 2.96 -16.56 -23.12
N SER A 48 3.40 -17.59 -22.41
CA SER A 48 3.29 -17.71 -20.95
C SER A 48 3.54 -16.36 -20.32
N GLU A 49 2.54 -15.88 -19.60
CA GLU A 49 2.53 -14.60 -18.90
C GLU A 49 3.89 -14.34 -18.22
N GLN A 50 4.43 -13.16 -18.52
CA GLN A 50 5.67 -12.66 -17.94
C GLN A 50 5.47 -12.51 -16.42
N ARG A 51 6.08 -13.41 -15.65
CA ARG A 51 5.97 -13.52 -14.18
C ARG A 51 6.72 -12.42 -13.38
N ASP A 52 6.97 -11.26 -13.96
CA ASP A 52 7.68 -10.17 -13.26
C ASP A 52 6.76 -9.22 -12.49
N THR A 53 5.45 -9.35 -12.62
CA THR A 53 4.51 -8.65 -11.74
C THR A 53 4.10 -9.60 -10.63
N ALA A 54 4.42 -9.26 -9.37
CA ALA A 54 3.93 -9.99 -8.20
C ALA A 54 2.42 -10.26 -8.37
N SER A 55 1.99 -11.51 -8.15
CA SER A 55 0.60 -11.88 -8.40
C SER A 55 -0.33 -10.95 -7.62
N ALA A 56 -1.47 -10.60 -8.22
CA ALA A 56 -2.46 -9.72 -7.58
C ALA A 56 -2.82 -10.22 -6.16
N ASP A 57 -2.85 -11.54 -5.97
CA ASP A 57 -3.08 -12.21 -4.69
C ASP A 57 -2.03 -11.88 -3.62
N GLN A 58 -0.74 -11.79 -3.99
CA GLN A 58 0.33 -11.43 -3.07
C GLN A 58 0.18 -9.96 -2.62
N SER A 59 -0.14 -9.07 -3.55
CA SER A 59 -0.41 -7.67 -3.24
C SER A 59 -1.61 -7.52 -2.30
N GLU A 60 -2.69 -8.23 -2.57
CA GLU A 60 -3.89 -8.21 -1.71
C GLU A 60 -3.61 -8.80 -0.31
N GLN A 61 -2.80 -9.84 -0.20
CA GLN A 61 -2.38 -10.40 1.08
C GLN A 61 -1.58 -9.38 1.90
N VAL A 62 -0.61 -8.69 1.27
CA VAL A 62 0.19 -7.65 1.93
C VAL A 62 -0.70 -6.49 2.39
N ILE A 63 -1.64 -6.04 1.56
CA ILE A 63 -2.59 -4.98 1.91
C ILE A 63 -3.43 -5.39 3.13
N ARG A 64 -3.95 -6.62 3.16
CA ARG A 64 -4.73 -7.12 4.31
C ARG A 64 -3.90 -7.16 5.58
N HIS A 65 -2.68 -7.68 5.51
CA HIS A 65 -1.78 -7.74 6.66
C HIS A 65 -1.45 -6.34 7.20
N LEU A 66 -1.11 -5.40 6.32
CA LEU A 66 -0.80 -4.02 6.73
C LEU A 66 -2.01 -3.32 7.37
N LYS A 67 -3.23 -3.55 6.88
CA LYS A 67 -4.46 -3.01 7.49
C LYS A 67 -4.67 -3.54 8.90
N GLN A 68 -4.48 -4.84 9.12
CA GLN A 68 -4.60 -5.46 10.44
C GLN A 68 -3.57 -4.91 11.42
N GLU A 69 -2.32 -4.72 10.99
CA GLU A 69 -1.27 -4.14 11.82
C GLU A 69 -1.61 -2.70 12.24
N ILE A 70 -2.10 -1.88 11.31
CA ILE A 70 -2.54 -0.51 11.62
C ILE A 70 -3.67 -0.50 12.66
N GLU A 71 -4.67 -1.36 12.50
CA GLU A 71 -5.77 -1.48 13.47
C GLU A 71 -5.29 -1.92 14.86
N HIS A 72 -4.38 -2.91 14.89
CA HIS A 72 -3.78 -3.40 16.13
C HIS A 72 -2.98 -2.30 16.85
N LEU A 73 -2.11 -1.60 16.12
CA LEU A 73 -1.29 -0.50 16.65
C LEU A 73 -2.17 0.65 17.17
N ASN A 74 -3.23 1.02 16.45
CA ASN A 74 -4.17 2.04 16.91
C ASN A 74 -4.86 1.64 18.21
N THR A 75 -5.28 0.38 18.35
CA THR A 75 -5.88 -0.14 19.59
C THR A 75 -4.89 -0.06 20.76
N LEU A 76 -3.62 -0.45 20.53
CA LEU A 76 -2.59 -0.38 21.56
C LEU A 76 -2.28 1.06 21.97
N LEU A 77 -2.28 1.98 21.02
CA LEU A 77 -2.05 3.41 21.26
C LEU A 77 -3.18 3.99 22.12
N LEU A 78 -4.44 3.73 21.78
CA LEU A 78 -5.59 4.15 22.58
C LEU A 78 -5.55 3.59 24.01
N SER A 79 -5.15 2.32 24.16
CA SER A 79 -4.97 1.71 25.49
C SER A 79 -3.89 2.42 26.30
N LYS A 80 -2.77 2.79 25.67
CA LYS A 80 -1.70 3.54 26.33
C LYS A 80 -2.13 4.94 26.73
N ASP A 81 -2.85 5.66 25.87
CA ASP A 81 -3.37 6.99 26.19
C ASP A 81 -4.33 6.92 27.39
N SER A 82 -5.25 5.95 27.41
CA SER A 82 -6.13 5.72 28.55
C SER A 82 -5.37 5.41 29.84
N HIS A 83 -4.30 4.61 29.76
CA HIS A 83 -3.44 4.33 30.92
C HIS A 83 -2.70 5.58 31.40
N ILE A 84 -2.21 6.41 30.48
CA ILE A 84 -1.57 7.70 30.80
C ILE A 84 -2.57 8.61 31.53
N ASP A 85 -3.81 8.70 31.06
CA ASP A 85 -4.83 9.53 31.70
C ASP A 85 -5.20 9.01 33.08
N SER A 86 -5.29 7.68 33.26
CA SER A 86 -5.48 7.07 34.57
C SER A 86 -4.34 7.41 35.54
N LEU A 87 -3.09 7.39 35.07
CA LEU A 87 -1.93 7.76 35.89
C LEU A 87 -1.92 9.25 36.24
N LYS A 88 -2.23 10.12 35.28
CA LYS A 88 -2.38 11.56 35.53
C LYS A 88 -3.45 11.82 36.59
N GLN A 89 -4.59 11.13 36.51
CA GLN A 89 -5.65 11.25 37.50
C GLN A 89 -5.19 10.79 38.89
N ALA A 90 -4.50 9.65 38.98
CA ALA A 90 -3.95 9.16 40.24
C ALA A 90 -2.94 10.16 40.85
N MET A 91 -2.10 10.78 40.03
CA MET A 91 -1.13 11.79 40.46
C MET A 91 -1.82 13.03 41.04
N LEU A 92 -2.86 13.55 40.37
CA LEU A 92 -3.64 14.69 40.86
C LEU A 92 -4.33 14.40 42.21
N LEU A 93 -4.83 13.17 42.41
CA LEU A 93 -5.42 12.76 43.69
C LEU A 93 -4.39 12.77 44.82
N LEU A 94 -3.16 12.30 44.54
CA LEU A 94 -2.06 12.33 45.51
C LEU A 94 -1.65 13.76 45.84
N GLU A 95 -1.50 14.62 44.85
CA GLU A 95 -1.16 16.04 45.04
C GLU A 95 -2.20 16.76 45.90
N ASN A 96 -3.49 16.57 45.63
CA ASN A 96 -4.56 17.13 46.44
C ASN A 96 -4.53 16.60 47.88
N HIS A 97 -4.30 15.29 48.05
CA HIS A 97 -4.19 14.70 49.39
C HIS A 97 -2.99 15.26 50.17
N GLN A 98 -1.84 15.45 49.51
CA GLN A 98 -0.65 16.06 50.09
C GLN A 98 -0.92 17.51 50.51
N ALA A 99 -1.55 18.32 49.64
CA ALA A 99 -1.92 19.70 49.93
C ALA A 99 -2.83 19.80 51.18
N LYS A 100 -3.82 18.91 51.29
CA LYS A 100 -4.73 18.83 52.44
C LYS A 100 -4.04 18.40 53.74
N LEU A 101 -2.96 17.61 53.67
CA LEU A 101 -2.16 17.24 54.85
C LEU A 101 -1.25 18.39 55.31
N THR A 102 -0.74 19.20 54.38
CA THR A 102 0.07 20.39 54.71
C THR A 102 -0.78 21.55 55.23
N GLU A 103 -2.04 21.67 54.83
CA GLU A 103 -3.04 22.50 55.51
C GLU A 103 -3.45 21.82 56.82
N SER A 104 -2.57 21.80 57.81
CA SER A 104 -2.79 21.14 59.11
C SER A 104 -4.12 21.59 59.74
N PRO A 105 -5.19 20.76 59.74
CA PRO A 105 -6.35 21.03 60.55
C PRO A 105 -5.92 20.81 62.00
N ALA A 106 -6.36 21.69 62.90
CA ALA A 106 -6.04 21.56 64.32
C ALA A 106 -6.22 20.09 64.76
N PRO A 107 -5.18 19.45 65.34
CA PRO A 107 -5.25 18.03 65.62
C PRO A 107 -6.47 17.73 66.48
N TRP A 108 -7.30 16.77 66.07
CA TRP A 108 -8.57 16.43 66.72
C TRP A 108 -8.43 16.12 68.22
N TRP A 109 -7.24 15.66 68.64
CA TRP A 109 -6.89 15.42 70.04
C TRP A 109 -6.61 16.70 70.87
N LYS A 110 -6.36 17.86 70.24
CA LYS A 110 -6.22 19.14 70.97
C LYS A 110 -7.54 19.63 71.57
N PHE A 111 -8.68 19.15 71.08
CA PHE A 111 -10.00 19.46 71.64
C PHE A 111 -10.13 19.05 73.12
N TRP A 112 -9.48 17.97 73.52
CA TRP A 112 -9.58 17.38 74.85
C TRP A 112 -8.62 17.99 75.88
N LYS A 113 -7.75 18.93 75.47
CA LYS A 113 -6.76 19.56 76.36
C LYS A 113 -7.25 20.83 77.08
N LYS A 114 -8.48 21.29 76.83
CA LYS A 114 -9.10 22.37 77.60
C LYS A 114 -10.13 21.77 78.56
N SER A 115 -9.68 21.38 79.75
CA SER A 115 -10.54 21.24 80.93
C SER A 115 -9.71 21.46 82.19
#